data_AF-X1CA39-F1
#
_entry.id   AF-X1CA39-F1
#
_cell.length_a   1.000
_cell.length_b   1.000
_cell.length_c   1.000
_cell.angle_alpha   90.00
_cell.angle_beta   90.00
_cell.angle_gamma   90.00
#
_symmetry.space_group_name_H-M   'P 1'
#
loop_
_entity.id
_entity.type
_entity.pdbx_description
1 polymer ?
#
loop_
_entity_poly.entity_id
_entity_poly.type
_entity_poly.pdbx_seq_one_letter_code
_entity_poly.pdbx_strand_id
1 'polypeptide(L)' 'MLRKASEKGLKRVGKDPKGLAAAVLYIAAKNSPSRKTQTDIALTAKVTEVTLRSRAKQIKLILYN' A
#
# COMPACT_ATOMS: atom_id res chain seq x y z
N MET A 1 -7.55 1.21 -6.45
CA MET A 1 -6.97 0.01 -5.79
C MET A 1 -7.52 -0.19 -4.38
N LEU A 2 -7.34 0.78 -3.47
CA LEU A 2 -7.78 0.65 -2.08
C LEU A 2 -9.29 0.40 -1.91
N ARG A 3 -10.12 1.12 -2.68
CA ARG A 3 -11.59 0.92 -2.71
C ARG A 3 -11.95 -0.52 -3.09
N LYS A 4 -11.45 -1.02 -4.22
CA LYS A 4 -11.65 -2.41 -4.67
C LYS A 4 -11.21 -3.44 -3.62
N ALA A 5 -10.07 -3.21 -2.95
CA ALA A 5 -9.62 -4.11 -1.89
C ALA A 5 -10.56 -4.07 -0.67
N SER A 6 -11.16 -2.91 -0.37
CA SER A 6 -12.14 -2.76 0.73
C SER A 6 -13.46 -3.47 0.41
N GLU A 7 -13.94 -3.34 -0.82
CA GLU A 7 -15.12 -4.06 -1.34
C GLU A 7 -14.91 -5.59 -1.26
N LYS A 8 -13.67 -6.06 -1.47
CA LYS A 8 -13.26 -7.47 -1.29
C LYS A 8 -12.88 -7.88 0.16
N GLY A 9 -13.18 -7.06 1.17
CA GLY A 9 -13.01 -7.44 2.59
C GLY A 9 -11.74 -6.93 3.29
N LEU A 10 -10.98 -6.01 2.69
CA LEU A 10 -9.90 -5.31 3.42
C LEU A 10 -10.48 -4.45 4.54
N LYS A 11 -10.31 -4.88 5.80
CA LYS A 11 -10.59 -4.06 6.98
C LYS A 11 -9.68 -2.83 7.00
N ARG A 12 -10.28 -1.63 6.98
CA ARG A 12 -9.61 -0.32 7.03
C ARG A 12 -9.60 0.30 8.43
N VAL A 13 -10.65 0.08 9.21
CA VAL A 13 -10.77 0.59 10.59
C VAL A 13 -9.65 -0.01 11.46
N GLY A 14 -9.03 0.83 12.29
CA GLY A 14 -7.90 0.44 13.14
C GLY A 14 -6.56 0.27 12.40
N LYS A 15 -6.50 0.50 11.08
CA LYS A 15 -5.24 0.56 10.33
C LYS A 15 -4.83 1.99 10.08
N ASP A 16 -3.54 2.27 10.19
CA ASP A 16 -2.94 3.56 9.85
C ASP A 16 -3.27 3.95 8.39
N PRO A 17 -4.00 5.06 8.16
CA PRO A 17 -4.32 5.55 6.82
C PRO A 17 -3.08 5.89 5.99
N LYS A 18 -2.00 6.39 6.62
CA LYS A 18 -0.75 6.72 5.92
C LYS A 18 -0.10 5.47 5.34
N GLY A 19 0.00 4.40 6.12
CA GLY A 19 0.52 3.12 5.67
C GLY A 19 -0.30 2.48 4.53
N LEU A 20 -1.62 2.64 4.55
CA LEU A 20 -2.49 2.19 3.44
C LEU A 20 -2.25 3.02 2.16
N ALA A 21 -2.17 4.34 2.28
CA ALA A 21 -1.89 5.23 1.14
C ALA A 21 -0.51 4.95 0.55
N ALA A 22 0.52 4.83 1.40
CA ALA A 22 1.89 4.50 1.01
C ALA A 22 1.96 3.17 0.24
N ALA A 23 1.26 2.14 0.72
CA ALA A 23 1.19 0.86 0.03
C ALA A 23 0.52 0.95 -1.34
N VAL A 24 -0.57 1.71 -1.47
CA VAL A 24 -1.26 1.91 -2.76
C VAL A 24 -0.35 2.63 -3.75
N LEU A 25 0.32 3.69 -3.30
CA LEU A 25 1.29 4.43 -4.11
C LEU A 25 2.44 3.52 -4.56
N TYR A 26 2.97 2.69 -3.66
CA TYR A 26 4.01 1.74 -4.01
C TYR A 26 3.57 0.73 -5.08
N ILE A 27 2.39 0.14 -4.92
CA ILE A 27 1.90 -0.85 -5.90
C ILE A 27 1.69 -0.18 -7.26
N ALA A 28 1.13 1.03 -7.29
CA ALA A 28 0.93 1.79 -8.54
C ALA A 28 2.24 2.20 -9.21
N ALA A 29 3.22 2.66 -8.43
CA ALA A 29 4.50 3.14 -8.94
C ALA A 29 5.45 2.02 -9.38
N LYS A 30 5.32 0.79 -8.83
CA LYS A 30 6.29 -0.29 -9.03
C LYS A 30 6.60 -0.62 -10.50
N ASN A 31 5.58 -0.52 -11.37
CA ASN A 31 5.66 -0.82 -12.80
C ASN A 31 5.45 0.44 -13.67
N SER A 32 5.44 1.62 -13.06
CA SER A 32 5.34 2.89 -13.77
C SER A 32 6.74 3.34 -14.24
N PRO A 33 6.84 4.11 -15.34
CA PRO A 33 8.06 4.85 -15.70
C PRO A 33 8.55 5.73 -14.54
N SER A 34 7.63 6.21 -13.69
CA SER A 34 7.90 6.98 -12.47
C SER A 34 8.17 6.07 -11.26
N ARG A 35 9.00 5.05 -11.41
CA ARG A 35 9.25 4.05 -10.36
C ARG A 35 9.79 4.73 -9.09
N LYS A 36 9.24 4.33 -7.93
CA LYS A 36 9.72 4.75 -6.61
C LYS A 36 10.03 3.53 -5.76
N THR A 37 11.08 3.62 -4.96
CA THR A 37 11.46 2.53 -4.05
C THR A 37 10.51 2.47 -2.85
N GLN A 38 10.55 1.36 -2.10
CA GLN A 38 9.81 1.27 -0.83
C GLN A 38 10.32 2.34 0.16
N THR A 39 11.64 2.56 0.19
CA THR A 39 12.31 3.56 1.02
C THR A 39 11.81 4.97 0.72
N ASP A 40 11.78 5.39 -0.55
CA ASP A 40 11.35 6.75 -0.95
C ASP A 40 9.92 7.04 -0.47
N ILE A 41 9.02 6.08 -0.69
CA ILE A 41 7.60 6.24 -0.36
C ILE A 41 7.41 6.18 1.16
N ALA A 42 8.09 5.28 1.86
CA ALA A 42 8.02 5.15 3.31
C ALA A 42 8.50 6.44 4.01
N LEU A 43 9.63 6.99 3.54
CA LEU A 43 10.19 8.26 4.02
C LEU A 43 9.20 9.41 3.80
N THR A 44 8.68 9.55 2.59
CA THR A 44 7.71 10.62 2.24
C THR A 44 6.43 10.52 3.06
N ALA A 45 5.90 9.30 3.23
CA ALA A 45 4.67 9.06 3.97
C ALA A 45 4.87 9.03 5.50
N LYS A 46 6.12 9.17 5.99
CA LYS A 46 6.48 9.06 7.42
C LYS A 46 5.93 7.78 8.04
N VAL A 47 6.20 6.65 7.39
CA VAL A 47 5.90 5.28 7.85
C VAL A 47 7.15 4.42 7.71
N THR A 48 7.19 3.26 8.37
CA THR A 48 8.29 2.32 8.16
C THR A 48 8.11 1.55 6.85
N GLU A 49 9.21 1.10 6.25
CA GLU A 49 9.16 0.19 5.10
C GLU A 49 8.40 -1.10 5.41
N VAL A 50 8.50 -1.61 6.65
CA VAL A 50 7.79 -2.82 7.10
C VAL A 50 6.28 -2.58 7.08
N THR A 51 5.83 -1.42 7.56
CA THR A 51 4.42 -1.01 7.50
C THR A 51 3.93 -0.97 6.05
N LEU A 52 4.66 -0.27 5.16
CA LEU A 52 4.33 -0.17 3.74
C LEU A 52 4.22 -1.56 3.10
N ARG A 53 5.24 -2.42 3.30
CA ARG A 53 5.32 -3.76 2.72
C ARG A 53 4.19 -4.66 3.19
N SER A 54 3.90 -4.64 4.50
CA SER A 54 2.80 -5.42 5.08
C SER A 54 1.45 -5.04 4.48
N ARG A 55 1.18 -3.73 4.36
CA ARG A 55 -0.07 -3.26 3.74
C ARG A 55 -0.13 -3.56 2.25
N ALA A 56 0.99 -3.42 1.53
CA ALA A 56 1.06 -3.76 0.12
C ALA A 56 0.78 -5.25 -0.13
N LYS A 57 1.36 -6.15 0.69
CA LYS A 57 1.09 -7.58 0.64
C LYS A 57 -0.40 -7.88 0.90
N GLN A 58 -1.00 -7.27 1.92
CA GLN A 58 -2.42 -7.45 2.23
C GLN A 58 -3.34 -7.01 1.07
N ILE A 59 -3.07 -5.84 0.49
CA ILE A 59 -3.87 -5.31 -0.63
C ILE A 59 -3.76 -6.24 -1.85
N LYS A 60 -2.56 -6.71 -2.19
CA LYS A 60 -2.37 -7.63 -3.31
C LYS A 60 -3.08 -8.96 -3.08
N LEU A 61 -2.95 -9.55 -1.89
CA LEU A 61 -3.57 -10.82 -1.55
C LEU A 61 -5.10 -10.77 -1.75
N ILE A 62 -5.72 -9.67 -1.33
CA ILE A 62 -7.17 -9.51 -1.44
C ILE A 62 -7.61 -9.23 -2.88
N LEU A 63 -6.79 -8.56 -3.70
CA LEU A 63 -7.18 -8.20 -5.05
C LEU A 63 -7.00 -9.34 -6.06
N TYR A 64 -5.96 -10.15 -5.89
CA TYR A 64 -5.54 -11.18 -6.85
C TYR A 64 -5.83 -12.61 -6.40
N ASN A 65 -6.42 -12.78 -5.22
CA ASN A 65 -7.24 -13.95 -4.89
C ASN A 65 -8.73 -13.60 -5.06
#